data_AF-Q2BY60-F1
#
_entry.id   AF-Q2BY60-F1
#
_cell.length_a   1.000
_cell.length_b   1.000
_cell.length_c   1.000
_cell.angle_alpha   90.00
_cell.angle_beta   90.00
_cell.angle_gamma   90.00
#
_symmetry.space_group_name_H-M   'P 1'
#
loop_
_entity.id
_entity.type
_entity.pdbx_description
1 polymer ?
#
loop_
_entity_poly.entity_id
_entity_poly.type
_entity_poly.pdbx_seq_one_letter_code
_entity_poly.pdbx_strand_id
1 'polypeptide(L)'
;MSNPTNSTKASSLSVSSKKPQAKHNDISAKEKTTDKLGLSNPALWYSGGFIALFVAIALYDGELLSMLVNTGFAWSVKILGPYWQLLLLLTFLIGLGLAAGRTGKVILGGTTKPELDGFRWVAIIFCTLLAGGGVFWAAAEPIAHFVSPPPLYGAQDDPYKSAVNALSQSFMHWGFLAWSIVGSLTSIVVMHLHYDKGLPLKPRILLYPVLGERALKGQIGALIDACCIIAVAAGTIGPIGFLGLQVSYALNVLFDIPDGFTTQLIIILFAIVLYTVSALSGLNRGMQMLSRYNVILAVALMAYILLFGPTGFIFNVYIQGVGTMLDNGDLPR
;
A
#
# COMPACT_ATOMS: atom_id res chain seq x y z
N MET A 1 12.21 53.83 64.37
CA MET A 1 11.89 54.64 63.18
C MET A 1 10.69 53.98 62.50
N SER A 2 9.46 54.21 62.98
CA SER A 2 8.51 55.30 62.62
C SER A 2 7.72 55.04 61.31
N ASN A 3 6.46 54.65 61.47
CA ASN A 3 5.32 54.83 60.54
C ASN A 3 4.93 56.35 60.50
N PRO A 4 3.91 56.89 59.75
CA PRO A 4 3.02 56.39 58.68
C PRO A 4 2.62 57.45 57.57
N THR A 5 1.63 57.12 56.72
CA THR A 5 0.63 57.99 55.98
C THR A 5 1.07 59.06 54.94
N ASN A 6 0.50 59.04 53.72
CA ASN A 6 -0.69 59.84 53.35
C ASN A 6 -1.18 59.67 51.89
N SER A 7 -2.47 59.91 51.72
CA SER A 7 -3.34 59.76 50.53
C SER A 7 -3.49 61.03 49.68
N THR A 8 -3.85 60.88 48.38
CA THR A 8 -4.75 61.80 47.61
C THR A 8 -5.09 61.13 46.26
N LYS A 9 -6.30 60.58 46.02
CA LYS A 9 -7.60 61.13 45.55
C LYS A 9 -7.67 61.66 44.10
N ALA A 10 -8.78 61.27 43.44
CA ALA A 10 -9.50 61.87 42.29
C ALA A 10 -9.25 61.22 40.90
N SER A 11 -10.10 60.30 40.42
CA SER A 11 -11.44 60.48 39.78
C SER A 11 -11.42 60.79 38.28
N SER A 12 -11.77 59.76 37.50
CA SER A 12 -12.59 59.75 36.27
C SER A 12 -12.35 60.80 35.17
N LEU A 13 -11.95 60.32 33.99
CA LEU A 13 -12.45 60.81 32.70
C LEU A 13 -12.60 59.61 31.75
N SER A 14 -13.86 59.28 31.46
CA SER A 14 -14.27 58.30 30.46
C SER A 14 -14.10 58.87 29.05
N VAL A 15 -13.40 58.17 28.17
CA VAL A 15 -13.57 58.31 26.72
C VAL A 15 -13.80 56.94 26.12
N SER A 16 -15.07 56.69 25.77
CA SER A 16 -15.50 55.58 24.93
C SER A 16 -14.91 55.75 23.52
N SER A 17 -14.05 54.83 23.09
CA SER A 17 -13.78 54.59 21.67
C SER A 17 -14.25 53.19 21.29
N LYS A 18 -15.36 53.14 20.54
CA LYS A 18 -15.90 51.93 19.92
C LYS A 18 -14.83 51.29 19.02
N LYS A 19 -14.39 50.07 19.35
CA LYS A 19 -13.67 49.20 18.41
C LYS A 19 -14.68 48.59 17.41
N PRO A 20 -14.39 48.56 16.10
CA PRO A 20 -15.09 47.67 15.18
C PRO A 20 -14.51 46.26 15.38
N GLN A 21 -15.17 45.43 16.19
CA GLN A 21 -14.68 44.09 16.56
C GLN A 21 -15.27 42.94 15.69
N ALA A 22 -15.84 43.25 14.53
CA ALA A 22 -16.66 42.28 13.79
C ALA A 22 -16.04 41.68 12.51
N LYS A 23 -14.79 41.98 12.14
CA LYS A 23 -14.15 41.40 10.92
C LYS A 23 -12.92 40.53 11.16
N HIS A 24 -12.33 40.56 12.35
CA HIS A 24 -11.07 39.85 12.63
C HIS A 24 -11.28 38.39 13.11
N ASN A 25 -12.47 38.05 13.58
CA ASN A 25 -12.79 36.72 14.10
C ASN A 25 -13.20 35.71 13.02
N ASP A 26 -13.84 36.16 11.93
CA ASP A 26 -14.25 35.26 10.85
C ASP A 26 -13.07 34.76 9.99
N ILE A 27 -12.04 35.59 9.80
CA ILE A 27 -10.83 35.19 9.05
C ILE A 27 -10.06 34.13 9.84
N SER A 28 -9.89 34.31 11.16
CA SER A 28 -9.16 33.35 12.02
C SER A 28 -9.89 32.00 12.18
N ALA A 29 -11.22 32.02 12.22
CA ALA A 29 -12.02 30.79 12.27
C ALA A 29 -11.97 30.03 10.93
N LYS A 30 -12.03 30.75 9.79
CA LYS A 30 -11.94 30.15 8.46
C LYS A 30 -10.54 29.61 8.17
N GLU A 31 -9.47 30.32 8.54
CA GLU A 31 -8.09 29.82 8.46
C GLU A 31 -7.89 28.53 9.28
N LYS A 32 -8.34 28.51 10.55
CA LYS A 32 -8.27 27.31 11.40
C LYS A 32 -9.07 26.12 10.88
N THR A 33 -10.15 26.35 10.14
CA THR A 33 -11.00 25.28 9.58
C THR A 33 -10.45 24.76 8.25
N THR A 34 -9.93 25.66 7.41
CA THR A 34 -9.31 25.33 6.11
C THR A 34 -8.02 24.51 6.30
N ASP A 35 -7.26 24.82 7.36
CA ASP A 35 -6.04 24.11 7.72
C ASP A 35 -6.32 22.72 8.34
N LYS A 36 -7.45 22.57 9.06
CA LYS A 36 -7.92 21.26 9.57
C LYS A 36 -8.32 20.28 8.47
N LEU A 37 -8.87 20.79 7.36
CA LEU A 37 -9.22 19.98 6.19
C LEU A 37 -8.03 19.74 5.26
N GLY A 38 -6.88 20.37 5.51
CA GLY A 38 -5.68 20.25 4.69
C GLY A 38 -5.82 20.83 3.28
N LEU A 39 -6.82 21.70 3.03
CA LEU A 39 -7.10 22.30 1.71
C LEU A 39 -5.95 23.21 1.21
N SER A 40 -5.11 23.66 2.13
CA SER A 40 -3.88 24.43 1.87
C SER A 40 -2.74 23.57 1.31
N ASN A 41 -2.82 22.23 1.42
CA ASN A 41 -1.77 21.32 0.96
C ASN A 41 -1.88 21.07 -0.55
N PRO A 42 -0.90 21.51 -1.38
CA PRO A 42 -0.98 21.33 -2.83
C PRO A 42 -1.02 19.85 -3.26
N ALA A 43 -0.49 18.95 -2.44
CA ALA A 43 -0.52 17.51 -2.72
C ALA A 43 -1.96 17.00 -2.87
N LEU A 44 -2.90 17.50 -2.06
CA LEU A 44 -4.32 17.13 -2.13
C LEU A 44 -4.90 17.45 -3.50
N TRP A 45 -4.60 18.62 -4.05
CA TRP A 45 -5.12 19.07 -5.33
C TRP A 45 -4.47 18.33 -6.50
N TYR A 46 -3.17 18.05 -6.42
CA TYR A 46 -2.48 17.28 -7.45
C TYR A 46 -2.97 15.84 -7.51
N SER A 47 -3.03 15.13 -6.38
CA SER A 47 -3.51 13.75 -6.35
C SER A 47 -5.02 13.67 -6.57
N GLY A 48 -5.80 14.52 -5.91
CA GLY A 48 -7.26 14.55 -6.01
C GLY A 48 -7.73 14.96 -7.41
N GLY A 49 -7.09 15.96 -8.01
CA GLY A 49 -7.35 16.37 -9.39
C GLY A 49 -7.03 15.27 -10.40
N PHE A 50 -5.90 14.57 -10.24
CA PHE A 50 -5.56 13.43 -11.08
C PHE A 50 -6.59 12.30 -10.97
N ILE A 51 -6.95 11.90 -9.76
CA ILE A 51 -7.93 10.82 -9.52
C ILE A 51 -9.32 11.23 -10.04
N ALA A 52 -9.76 12.47 -9.79
CA ALA A 52 -11.03 12.97 -10.28
C ALA A 52 -11.07 13.00 -11.82
N LEU A 53 -9.98 13.42 -12.47
CA LEU A 53 -9.87 13.39 -13.92
C LEU A 53 -9.90 11.95 -14.46
N PHE A 54 -9.17 11.03 -13.83
CA PHE A 54 -9.19 9.61 -14.20
C PHE A 54 -10.61 9.04 -14.16
N VAL A 55 -11.36 9.30 -13.08
CA VAL A 55 -12.76 8.88 -12.94
C VAL A 55 -13.67 9.58 -13.94
N ALA A 56 -13.48 10.88 -14.20
CA ALA A 56 -14.27 11.62 -15.17
C ALA A 56 -14.10 11.06 -16.59
N ILE A 57 -12.86 10.72 -17.00
CA ILE A 57 -12.60 10.07 -18.28
C ILE A 57 -13.24 8.68 -18.29
N ALA A 58 -13.13 7.89 -17.20
CA ALA A 58 -13.75 6.57 -17.11
C ALA A 58 -15.27 6.59 -17.35
N LEU A 59 -15.96 7.60 -16.81
CA LEU A 59 -17.40 7.78 -16.93
C LEU A 59 -17.82 8.35 -18.29
N TYR A 60 -16.95 9.13 -18.92
CA TYR A 60 -17.21 9.75 -20.22
C TYR A 60 -16.94 8.78 -21.38
N ASP A 61 -15.78 8.13 -21.38
CA ASP A 61 -15.31 7.23 -22.43
C ASP A 61 -14.32 6.19 -21.86
N GLY A 62 -14.85 5.00 -21.58
CA GLY A 62 -14.06 3.88 -21.06
C GLY A 62 -13.07 3.31 -22.08
N GLU A 63 -13.33 3.44 -23.38
CA GLU A 63 -12.40 2.97 -24.42
C GLU A 63 -11.18 3.90 -24.50
N LEU A 64 -11.39 5.22 -24.48
CA LEU A 64 -10.33 6.20 -24.40
C LEU A 64 -9.45 5.97 -23.17
N LEU A 65 -10.06 5.79 -21.99
CA LEU A 65 -9.29 5.50 -20.77
C LEU A 65 -8.46 4.23 -20.92
N SER A 66 -9.06 3.15 -21.44
CA SER A 66 -8.39 1.87 -21.65
C SER A 66 -7.21 2.01 -22.61
N MET A 67 -7.37 2.77 -23.70
CA MET A 67 -6.32 3.06 -24.66
C MET A 67 -5.16 3.84 -24.04
N LEU A 68 -5.45 4.89 -23.25
CA LEU A 68 -4.44 5.68 -22.55
C LEU A 68 -3.66 4.82 -21.53
N VAL A 69 -4.36 4.02 -20.73
CA VAL A 69 -3.76 3.13 -19.73
C VAL A 69 -2.88 2.08 -20.40
N ASN A 70 -3.37 1.40 -21.44
CA ASN A 70 -2.62 0.36 -22.12
C ASN A 70 -1.39 0.89 -22.86
N THR A 71 -1.51 2.07 -23.49
CA THR A 71 -0.38 2.73 -24.15
C THR A 71 0.68 3.15 -23.14
N GLY A 72 0.26 3.75 -22.02
CA GLY A 72 1.16 4.13 -20.93
C GLY A 72 1.85 2.92 -20.31
N PHE A 73 1.10 1.85 -20.03
CA PHE A 73 1.62 0.58 -19.53
C PHE A 73 2.66 -0.02 -20.48
N ALA A 74 2.35 -0.13 -21.78
CA ALA A 74 3.27 -0.68 -22.77
C ALA A 74 4.57 0.14 -22.86
N TRP A 75 4.47 1.48 -22.81
CA TRP A 75 5.63 2.36 -22.76
C TRP A 75 6.45 2.15 -21.48
N SER A 76 5.80 2.09 -20.31
CA SER A 76 6.46 1.88 -19.03
C SER A 76 7.18 0.54 -18.97
N VAL A 77 6.57 -0.55 -19.43
CA VAL A 77 7.22 -1.86 -19.51
C VAL A 77 8.45 -1.82 -20.42
N LYS A 78 8.32 -1.19 -21.60
CA LYS A 78 9.43 -1.10 -22.57
C LYS A 78 10.61 -0.30 -22.05
N ILE A 79 10.37 0.82 -21.37
CA ILE A 79 11.43 1.75 -20.95
C ILE A 79 11.95 1.42 -19.54
N LEU A 80 11.06 1.12 -18.60
CA LEU A 80 11.40 0.93 -17.18
C LEU A 80 11.52 -0.54 -16.78
N GLY A 81 11.19 -1.50 -17.65
CA GLY A 81 11.28 -2.94 -17.36
C GLY A 81 12.68 -3.38 -16.89
N PRO A 82 13.76 -3.09 -17.62
CA PRO A 82 15.11 -3.45 -17.18
C PRO A 82 15.51 -2.76 -15.85
N TYR A 83 15.11 -1.49 -15.67
CA TYR A 83 15.30 -0.78 -14.42
C TYR A 83 14.61 -1.49 -13.25
N TRP A 84 13.36 -1.92 -13.44
CA TRP A 84 12.58 -2.63 -12.44
C TRP A 84 13.23 -3.95 -12.02
N GLN A 85 13.71 -4.74 -12.99
CA GLN A 85 14.41 -6.00 -12.72
C GLN A 85 15.68 -5.79 -11.89
N LEU A 86 16.51 -4.82 -12.29
CA LEU A 86 17.74 -4.48 -11.54
C LEU A 86 17.42 -3.91 -10.15
N LEU A 87 16.39 -3.09 -10.03
CA LEU A 87 15.95 -2.53 -8.75
C LEU A 87 15.57 -3.64 -7.76
N LEU A 88 14.76 -4.62 -8.20
CA LEU A 88 14.37 -5.75 -7.36
C LEU A 88 15.59 -6.58 -6.93
N LEU A 89 16.46 -6.93 -7.89
CA LEU A 89 17.66 -7.70 -7.60
C LEU A 89 18.61 -6.99 -6.64
N LEU A 90 18.91 -5.71 -6.89
CA LEU A 90 19.80 -4.92 -6.04
C LEU A 90 19.21 -4.72 -4.65
N THR A 91 17.90 -4.46 -4.54
CA THR A 91 17.23 -4.31 -3.24
C THR A 91 17.34 -5.60 -2.42
N PHE A 92 17.15 -6.75 -3.06
CA PHE A 92 17.33 -8.06 -2.43
C PHE A 92 18.78 -8.28 -1.97
N LEU A 93 19.77 -8.08 -2.84
CA LEU A 93 21.18 -8.30 -2.51
C LEU A 93 21.68 -7.33 -1.42
N ILE A 94 21.29 -6.05 -1.48
CA ILE A 94 21.64 -5.06 -0.46
C ILE A 94 20.95 -5.40 0.86
N GLY A 95 19.68 -5.80 0.83
CA GLY A 95 18.95 -6.25 2.02
C GLY A 95 19.63 -7.44 2.70
N LEU A 96 20.04 -8.44 1.91
CA LEU A 96 20.78 -9.60 2.41
C LEU A 96 22.14 -9.20 2.99
N GLY A 97 22.87 -8.32 2.30
CA GLY A 97 24.16 -7.79 2.78
C GLY A 97 24.03 -7.01 4.08
N LEU A 98 22.98 -6.19 4.25
CA LEU A 98 22.71 -5.48 5.50
C LEU A 98 22.35 -6.43 6.63
N ALA A 99 21.53 -7.44 6.36
CA ALA A 99 21.10 -8.43 7.34
C ALA A 99 22.25 -9.32 7.82
N ALA A 100 23.11 -9.79 6.92
CA ALA A 100 24.27 -10.61 7.25
C ALA A 100 25.45 -9.80 7.80
N GLY A 101 25.52 -8.51 7.46
CA GLY A 101 26.58 -7.59 7.88
C GLY A 101 26.45 -7.12 9.33
N ARG A 102 27.39 -6.24 9.74
CA ARG A 102 27.40 -5.64 11.09
C ARG A 102 26.13 -4.81 11.37
N THR A 103 25.54 -4.24 10.33
CA THR A 103 24.33 -3.41 10.39
C THR A 103 23.08 -4.20 10.74
N GLY A 104 23.04 -5.52 10.54
CA GLY A 104 21.87 -6.35 10.81
C GLY A 104 21.51 -6.45 12.30
N LYS A 105 22.43 -6.06 13.19
CA LYS A 105 22.22 -6.03 14.64
C LYS A 105 21.79 -4.66 15.17
N VAL A 106 21.69 -3.65 14.32
CA VAL A 106 21.33 -2.28 14.73
C VAL A 106 19.85 -2.23 15.07
N ILE A 107 19.53 -1.71 16.25
CA ILE A 107 18.15 -1.45 16.67
C ILE A 107 17.77 -0.04 16.21
N LEU A 108 16.69 0.05 15.45
CA LEU A 108 16.19 1.31 14.87
C LEU A 108 15.06 1.89 15.72
N GLY A 109 14.87 3.21 15.65
CA GLY A 109 13.73 3.90 16.29
C GLY A 109 14.02 4.45 17.69
N GLY A 110 15.29 4.61 18.08
CA GLY A 110 15.66 5.18 19.37
C GLY A 110 15.23 4.37 20.60
N THR A 111 14.90 3.09 20.42
CA THR A 111 14.50 2.16 21.48
C THR A 111 15.55 1.08 21.71
N THR A 112 15.56 0.49 22.91
CA THR A 112 16.41 -0.66 23.26
C THR A 112 15.73 -2.00 23.00
N LYS A 113 14.41 -2.02 22.79
CA LYS A 113 13.63 -3.24 22.54
C LYS A 113 12.49 -2.99 21.55
N PRO A 114 12.08 -4.01 20.77
CA PRO A 114 10.91 -3.90 19.90
C PRO A 114 9.63 -3.56 20.69
N GLU A 115 8.76 -2.75 20.09
CA GLU A 115 7.45 -2.42 20.66
C GLU A 115 6.45 -3.58 20.52
N LEU A 116 6.64 -4.42 19.50
CA LEU A 116 5.80 -5.58 19.20
C LEU A 116 6.63 -6.86 19.36
N ASP A 117 5.99 -7.91 19.88
CA ASP A 117 6.58 -9.25 19.85
C ASP A 117 6.64 -9.79 18.41
N GLY A 118 7.57 -10.72 18.15
CA GLY A 118 7.85 -11.21 16.81
C GLY A 118 6.64 -11.83 16.11
N PHE A 119 5.80 -12.57 16.85
CA PHE A 119 4.61 -13.18 16.25
C PHE A 119 3.60 -12.13 15.80
N ARG A 120 3.28 -11.14 16.65
CA ARG A 120 2.39 -10.05 16.26
C ARG A 120 2.94 -9.23 15.10
N TRP A 121 4.25 -8.97 15.07
CA TRP A 121 4.89 -8.24 13.98
C TRP A 121 4.76 -9.00 12.64
N VAL A 122 5.09 -10.29 12.63
CA VAL A 122 4.96 -11.15 11.43
C VAL A 122 3.50 -11.22 10.99
N ALA A 123 2.55 -11.40 11.91
CA ALA A 123 1.13 -11.47 11.59
C ALA A 123 0.61 -10.17 10.94
N ILE A 124 1.02 -8.99 11.44
CA ILE A 124 0.66 -7.70 10.84
C ILE A 124 1.20 -7.61 9.41
N ILE A 125 2.48 -7.97 9.19
CA ILE A 125 3.10 -7.92 7.87
C ILE A 125 2.35 -8.81 6.87
N PHE A 126 2.08 -10.08 7.22
CA PHE A 126 1.36 -10.98 6.33
C PHE A 126 -0.06 -10.49 6.03
N CYS A 127 -0.79 -10.00 7.04
CA CYS A 127 -2.15 -9.49 6.85
C CYS A 127 -2.19 -8.21 6.02
N THR A 128 -1.21 -7.31 6.19
CA THR A 128 -1.15 -6.04 5.45
C THR A 128 -0.70 -6.25 4.01
N LEU A 129 0.26 -7.15 3.75
CA LEU A 129 0.89 -7.28 2.43
C LEU A 129 0.25 -8.33 1.53
N LEU A 130 -0.34 -9.40 2.07
CA LEU A 130 -1.00 -10.40 1.23
C LEU A 130 -2.37 -9.94 0.72
N ALA A 131 -3.12 -9.15 1.50
CA ALA A 131 -4.43 -8.57 1.17
C ALA A 131 -5.40 -9.49 0.38
N GLY A 132 -6.51 -8.94 -0.13
CA GLY A 132 -7.45 -9.69 -0.96
C GLY A 132 -6.87 -10.10 -2.33
N GLY A 133 -5.89 -9.34 -2.82
CA GLY A 133 -5.24 -9.61 -4.11
C GLY A 133 -4.38 -10.87 -4.09
N GLY A 134 -3.67 -11.16 -2.99
CA GLY A 134 -2.82 -12.35 -2.90
C GLY A 134 -3.60 -13.65 -2.99
N VAL A 135 -4.79 -13.72 -2.38
CA VAL A 135 -5.65 -14.92 -2.47
C VAL A 135 -6.17 -15.14 -3.89
N PHE A 136 -6.56 -14.06 -4.58
CA PHE A 136 -7.00 -14.13 -5.99
C PHE A 136 -5.87 -14.64 -6.89
N TRP A 137 -4.71 -14.00 -6.84
CA TRP A 137 -3.59 -14.31 -7.72
C TRP A 137 -2.88 -15.62 -7.36
N ALA A 138 -2.96 -16.09 -6.11
CA ALA A 138 -2.43 -17.40 -5.72
C ALA A 138 -3.03 -18.55 -6.55
N ALA A 139 -4.30 -18.45 -6.95
CA ALA A 139 -4.93 -19.40 -7.86
C ALA A 139 -4.89 -18.93 -9.32
N ALA A 140 -5.19 -17.65 -9.58
CA ALA A 140 -5.34 -17.14 -10.94
C ALA A 140 -4.03 -17.11 -11.72
N GLU A 141 -2.90 -16.75 -11.09
CA GLU A 141 -1.64 -16.56 -11.81
C GLU A 141 -1.04 -17.88 -12.33
N PRO A 142 -0.91 -18.95 -11.52
CA PRO A 142 -0.41 -20.21 -12.04
C PRO A 142 -1.30 -20.79 -13.14
N ILE A 143 -2.62 -20.62 -13.03
CA ILE A 143 -3.56 -21.06 -14.08
C ILE A 143 -3.36 -20.23 -15.35
N ALA A 144 -3.19 -18.91 -15.23
CA ALA A 144 -2.92 -18.05 -16.37
C ALA A 144 -1.61 -18.43 -17.08
N HIS A 145 -0.54 -18.71 -16.34
CA HIS A 145 0.73 -19.18 -16.90
C HIS A 145 0.65 -20.60 -17.45
N PHE A 146 -0.24 -21.44 -16.92
CA PHE A 146 -0.49 -22.77 -17.47
C PHE A 146 -1.17 -22.71 -18.84
N VAL A 147 -2.15 -21.81 -19.00
CA VAL A 147 -2.92 -21.62 -20.25
C VAL A 147 -2.11 -20.79 -21.26
N SER A 148 -1.37 -19.79 -20.80
CA SER A 148 -0.55 -18.90 -21.60
C SER A 148 0.89 -18.95 -21.08
N PRO A 149 1.71 -19.89 -21.58
CA PRO A 149 3.04 -20.16 -21.05
C PRO A 149 3.95 -18.93 -21.01
N PRO A 150 4.68 -18.69 -19.90
CA PRO A 150 5.65 -17.61 -19.82
C PRO A 150 6.70 -17.73 -20.92
N PRO A 151 7.17 -16.62 -21.51
CA PRO A 151 8.16 -16.65 -22.60
C PRO A 151 9.44 -17.42 -22.26
N LEU A 152 9.82 -17.44 -20.98
CA LEU A 152 10.97 -18.20 -20.47
C LEU A 152 10.85 -19.71 -20.71
N TYR A 153 9.62 -20.23 -20.62
CA TYR A 153 9.35 -21.66 -20.67
C TYR A 153 8.76 -22.11 -22.01
N GLY A 154 7.99 -21.25 -22.68
CA GLY A 154 7.27 -21.61 -23.91
C GLY A 154 6.22 -22.71 -23.72
N ALA A 155 5.53 -23.07 -24.80
CA ALA A 155 4.55 -24.16 -24.76
C ALA A 155 5.22 -25.52 -24.50
N GLN A 156 4.56 -26.37 -23.71
CA GLN A 156 5.01 -27.74 -23.44
C GLN A 156 3.91 -28.73 -23.83
N ASP A 157 4.31 -29.87 -24.39
CA ASP A 157 3.39 -30.96 -24.72
C ASP A 157 2.97 -31.77 -23.47
N ASP A 158 3.82 -31.79 -22.44
CA ASP A 158 3.54 -32.45 -21.17
C ASP A 158 2.77 -31.50 -20.22
N PRO A 159 1.51 -31.82 -19.88
CA PRO A 159 0.73 -31.02 -18.93
C PRO A 159 1.38 -30.94 -17.54
N TYR A 160 2.10 -31.96 -17.10
CA TYR A 160 2.76 -31.93 -15.80
C TYR A 160 3.89 -30.89 -15.79
N LYS A 161 4.74 -30.90 -16.82
CA LYS A 161 5.79 -29.90 -17.00
C LYS A 161 5.23 -28.48 -17.17
N SER A 162 4.11 -28.31 -17.88
CA SER A 162 3.40 -27.02 -17.96
C SER A 162 3.01 -26.50 -16.56
N ALA A 163 2.51 -27.37 -15.68
CA ALA A 163 2.16 -27.00 -14.32
C ALA A 163 3.38 -26.59 -13.47
N VAL A 164 4.48 -27.34 -13.59
CA VAL A 164 5.75 -27.00 -12.92
C VAL A 164 6.27 -25.63 -13.37
N ASN A 165 6.31 -25.38 -14.67
CA ASN A 165 6.79 -24.12 -15.25
C ASN A 165 5.90 -22.93 -14.84
N ALA A 166 4.59 -23.11 -14.88
CA ALA A 166 3.62 -22.09 -14.47
C ALA A 166 3.80 -21.70 -12.99
N LEU A 167 3.93 -22.69 -12.12
CA LEU A 167 4.16 -22.46 -10.68
C LEU A 167 5.55 -21.88 -10.41
N SER A 168 6.59 -22.32 -11.14
CA SER A 168 7.93 -21.74 -11.07
C SER A 168 7.93 -20.22 -11.36
N GLN A 169 7.22 -19.81 -12.42
CA GLN A 169 7.06 -18.38 -12.73
C GLN A 169 6.36 -17.62 -11.61
N SER A 170 5.27 -18.16 -11.07
CA SER A 170 4.56 -17.53 -9.95
C SER A 170 5.41 -17.50 -8.68
N PHE A 171 6.19 -18.54 -8.37
CA PHE A 171 7.11 -18.52 -7.24
C PHE A 171 8.18 -17.43 -7.38
N MET A 172 8.65 -17.15 -8.61
CA MET A 172 9.54 -16.03 -8.86
C MET A 172 8.87 -14.69 -8.56
N HIS A 173 7.63 -14.48 -9.05
CA HIS A 173 6.87 -13.25 -8.83
C HIS A 173 6.47 -13.00 -7.37
N TRP A 174 6.21 -14.05 -6.60
CA TRP A 174 5.80 -13.96 -5.18
C TRP A 174 6.92 -14.31 -4.19
N GLY A 175 8.13 -14.55 -4.70
CA GLY A 175 9.31 -14.96 -3.95
C GLY A 175 10.12 -13.80 -3.38
N PHE A 176 11.35 -14.09 -2.97
CA PHE A 176 12.20 -13.16 -2.22
C PHE A 176 12.41 -11.79 -2.89
N LEU A 177 12.50 -11.74 -4.22
CA LEU A 177 12.70 -10.48 -4.94
C LEU A 177 11.52 -9.52 -4.73
N ALA A 178 10.28 -10.00 -4.83
CA ALA A 178 9.09 -9.18 -4.59
C ALA A 178 9.01 -8.72 -3.12
N TRP A 179 9.28 -9.60 -2.16
CA TRP A 179 9.29 -9.22 -0.75
C TRP A 179 10.42 -8.25 -0.40
N SER A 180 11.55 -8.30 -1.11
CA SER A 180 12.68 -7.42 -0.84
C SER A 180 12.33 -5.95 -1.07
N ILE A 181 11.54 -5.61 -2.08
CA ILE A 181 11.18 -4.20 -2.33
C ILE A 181 10.09 -3.71 -1.36
N VAL A 182 9.29 -4.63 -0.82
CA VAL A 182 8.17 -4.31 0.07
C VAL A 182 8.67 -4.08 1.49
N GLY A 183 9.05 -2.83 1.79
CA GLY A 183 9.24 -2.37 3.17
C GLY A 183 10.50 -2.90 3.86
N SER A 184 11.53 -3.35 3.13
CA SER A 184 12.84 -3.68 3.71
C SER A 184 13.71 -2.41 3.85
N LEU A 185 14.47 -2.04 2.81
CA LEU A 185 15.40 -0.92 2.81
C LEU A 185 14.70 0.42 3.04
N THR A 186 13.53 0.61 2.43
CA THR A 186 12.76 1.85 2.57
C THR A 186 12.31 2.08 4.01
N SER A 187 11.91 1.02 4.74
CA SER A 187 11.57 1.12 6.16
C SER A 187 12.77 1.49 7.01
N ILE A 188 13.96 0.95 6.72
CA ILE A 188 15.21 1.31 7.42
C ILE A 188 15.51 2.80 7.22
N VAL A 189 15.41 3.29 5.99
CA VAL A 189 15.66 4.71 5.67
C VAL A 189 14.63 5.61 6.37
N VAL A 190 13.34 5.27 6.30
CA VAL A 190 12.28 6.03 6.99
C VAL A 190 12.50 6.04 8.49
N MET A 191 12.83 4.90 9.10
CA MET A 191 13.11 4.80 10.53
C MET A 191 14.25 5.74 10.94
N HIS A 192 15.37 5.70 10.22
CA HIS A 192 16.51 6.58 10.49
C HIS A 192 16.16 8.06 10.31
N LEU A 193 15.50 8.41 9.21
CA LEU A 193 15.18 9.81 8.90
C LEU A 193 14.12 10.39 9.84
N HIS A 194 13.13 9.61 10.24
CA HIS A 194 12.09 10.08 11.15
C HIS A 194 12.56 10.08 12.60
N TYR A 195 13.02 8.93 13.12
CA TYR A 195 13.31 8.77 14.54
C TYR A 195 14.68 9.31 14.94
N ASP A 196 15.71 9.20 14.08
CA ASP A 196 17.05 9.66 14.44
C ASP A 196 17.30 11.11 13.99
N LYS A 197 16.75 11.51 12.82
CA LYS A 197 16.90 12.89 12.29
C LYS A 197 15.71 13.82 12.57
N GLY A 198 14.61 13.33 13.13
CA GLY A 198 13.45 14.15 13.47
C GLY A 198 12.67 14.70 12.27
N LEU A 199 12.83 14.12 11.08
CA LEU A 199 12.08 14.55 9.89
C LEU A 199 10.60 14.13 9.99
N PRO A 200 9.66 14.84 9.35
CA PRO A 200 8.24 14.47 9.42
C PRO A 200 7.98 13.10 8.78
N LEU A 201 7.09 12.29 9.36
CA LEU A 201 6.72 10.97 8.84
C LEU A 201 5.88 11.11 7.55
N LYS A 202 6.54 11.42 6.43
CA LYS A 202 5.95 11.61 5.10
C LYS A 202 6.77 10.87 4.05
N PRO A 203 6.16 10.28 3.00
CA PRO A 203 6.88 9.54 1.97
C PRO A 203 8.03 10.33 1.34
N ARG A 204 7.84 11.65 1.15
CA ARG A 204 8.87 12.55 0.58
C ARG A 204 10.22 12.54 1.29
N ILE A 205 10.30 12.14 2.56
CA ILE A 205 11.59 12.10 3.28
C ILE A 205 12.55 11.08 2.67
N LEU A 206 12.06 10.04 1.99
CA LEU A 206 12.92 9.07 1.29
C LEU A 206 13.84 9.74 0.26
N LEU A 207 13.44 10.89 -0.29
CA LEU A 207 14.24 11.66 -1.23
C LEU A 207 15.10 12.76 -0.57
N TYR A 208 15.00 12.94 0.76
CA TYR A 208 15.82 13.89 1.52
C TYR A 208 17.34 13.67 1.34
N PRO A 209 17.88 12.43 1.32
CA PRO A 209 19.33 12.23 1.12
C PRO A 209 19.85 12.78 -0.21
N VAL A 210 19.00 12.90 -1.22
CA VAL A 210 19.37 13.34 -2.58
C VAL A 210 18.98 14.81 -2.81
N LEU A 211 17.79 15.22 -2.35
CA LEU A 211 17.21 16.54 -2.62
C LEU A 211 17.33 17.53 -1.44
N GLY A 212 17.75 17.05 -0.27
CA GLY A 212 17.82 17.83 0.97
C GLY A 212 16.49 18.49 1.33
N GLU A 213 16.56 19.72 1.82
CA GLU A 213 15.40 20.53 2.24
C GLU A 213 14.35 20.74 1.13
N ARG A 214 14.73 20.61 -0.15
CA ARG A 214 13.78 20.75 -1.27
C ARG A 214 12.74 19.63 -1.27
N ALA A 215 13.09 18.44 -0.78
CA ALA A 215 12.10 17.36 -0.61
C ALA A 215 11.05 17.71 0.44
N LEU A 216 11.37 18.56 1.42
CA LEU A 216 10.49 18.81 2.55
C LEU A 216 9.49 19.94 2.30
N LYS A 217 9.81 20.88 1.40
CA LYS A 217 9.10 22.16 1.28
C LYS A 217 8.56 22.43 -0.12
N GLY A 218 7.57 23.30 -0.20
CA GLY A 218 7.03 23.85 -1.44
C GLY A 218 6.44 22.81 -2.39
N GLN A 219 6.45 23.16 -3.68
CA GLN A 219 5.78 22.39 -4.73
C GLN A 219 6.45 21.03 -5.02
N ILE A 220 7.77 20.95 -4.87
CA ILE A 220 8.50 19.70 -5.09
C ILE A 220 8.06 18.64 -4.07
N GLY A 221 8.06 18.98 -2.77
CA GLY A 221 7.58 18.06 -1.75
C GLY A 221 6.11 17.68 -1.90
N ALA A 222 5.26 18.62 -2.35
CA ALA A 222 3.86 18.34 -2.63
C ALA A 222 3.66 17.40 -3.82
N LEU A 223 4.45 17.56 -4.89
CA LEU A 223 4.43 16.67 -6.05
C LEU A 223 4.87 15.25 -5.69
N ILE A 224 5.93 15.10 -4.88
CA ILE A 224 6.39 13.79 -4.40
C ILE A 224 5.29 13.09 -3.61
N ASP A 225 4.68 13.78 -2.63
CA ASP A 225 3.58 13.22 -1.86
C ASP A 225 2.38 12.86 -2.75
N ALA A 226 2.05 13.70 -3.73
CA ALA A 226 0.97 13.41 -4.68
C ALA A 226 1.23 12.16 -5.51
N CYS A 227 2.45 11.98 -6.04
CA CYS A 227 2.86 10.76 -6.74
C CYS A 227 2.73 9.53 -5.84
N CYS A 228 3.13 9.62 -4.57
CA CYS A 228 2.98 8.52 -3.61
C CYS A 228 1.50 8.21 -3.34
N ILE A 229 0.64 9.22 -3.17
CA ILE A 229 -0.81 9.02 -2.97
C ILE A 229 -1.44 8.34 -4.19
N ILE A 230 -1.12 8.81 -5.41
CA ILE A 230 -1.62 8.21 -6.65
C ILE A 230 -1.15 6.76 -6.78
N ALA A 231 0.13 6.48 -6.49
CA ALA A 231 0.68 5.12 -6.55
C ALA A 231 0.00 4.17 -5.56
N VAL A 232 -0.23 4.61 -4.31
CA VAL A 232 -0.96 3.82 -3.30
C VAL A 232 -2.41 3.60 -3.72
N ALA A 233 -3.09 4.64 -4.26
CA ALA A 233 -4.44 4.50 -4.77
C ALA A 233 -4.51 3.48 -5.91
N ALA A 234 -3.64 3.60 -6.91
CA ALA A 234 -3.57 2.66 -8.04
C ALA A 234 -3.32 1.21 -7.57
N GLY A 235 -2.42 1.01 -6.61
CA GLY A 235 -2.12 -0.31 -6.06
C GLY A 235 -3.22 -0.91 -5.19
N THR A 236 -4.06 -0.10 -4.55
CA THR A 236 -5.11 -0.56 -3.61
C THR A 236 -6.48 -0.72 -4.26
N ILE A 237 -6.82 0.11 -5.25
CA ILE A 237 -8.12 0.07 -5.94
C ILE A 237 -8.31 -1.25 -6.71
N GLY A 238 -7.26 -1.75 -7.39
CA GLY A 238 -7.31 -3.02 -8.14
C GLY A 238 -7.75 -4.22 -7.28
N PRO A 239 -7.06 -4.51 -6.16
CA PRO A 239 -7.47 -5.54 -5.21
C PRO A 239 -8.90 -5.39 -4.67
N ILE A 240 -9.38 -4.16 -4.45
CA ILE A 240 -10.77 -3.91 -4.04
C ILE A 240 -11.74 -4.29 -5.17
N GLY A 241 -11.38 -4.01 -6.43
CA GLY A 241 -12.13 -4.47 -7.60
C GLY A 241 -12.22 -6.00 -7.69
N PHE A 242 -11.10 -6.71 -7.47
CA PHE A 242 -11.09 -8.18 -7.45
C PHE A 242 -11.98 -8.77 -6.36
N LEU A 243 -12.14 -8.09 -5.22
CA LEU A 243 -13.08 -8.52 -4.18
C LEU A 243 -14.52 -8.49 -4.73
N GLY A 244 -14.90 -7.43 -5.44
CA GLY A 244 -16.20 -7.33 -6.09
C GLY A 244 -16.45 -8.47 -7.07
N LEU A 245 -15.47 -8.75 -7.95
CA LEU A 245 -15.54 -9.86 -8.91
C LEU A 245 -15.69 -11.22 -8.21
N GLN A 246 -14.85 -11.52 -7.23
CA GLN A 246 -14.85 -12.80 -6.53
C GLN A 246 -16.14 -13.05 -5.75
N VAL A 247 -16.62 -12.05 -5.02
CA VAL A 247 -17.85 -12.19 -4.23
C VAL A 247 -19.06 -12.28 -5.15
N SER A 248 -19.10 -11.50 -6.24
CA SER A 248 -20.17 -11.57 -7.24
C SER A 248 -20.24 -12.96 -7.89
N TYR A 249 -19.09 -13.52 -8.29
CA TYR A 249 -19.00 -14.88 -8.81
C TYR A 249 -19.45 -15.93 -7.78
N ALA A 250 -18.99 -15.83 -6.53
CA ALA A 250 -19.38 -16.76 -5.47
C ALA A 250 -20.89 -16.71 -5.18
N LEU A 251 -21.50 -15.52 -5.17
CA LEU A 251 -22.94 -15.35 -5.01
C LEU A 251 -23.72 -15.95 -6.18
N ASN A 252 -23.18 -15.85 -7.39
CA ASN A 252 -23.79 -16.50 -8.56
C ASN A 252 -23.76 -18.02 -8.43
N VAL A 253 -22.61 -18.61 -8.13
CA VAL A 253 -22.46 -20.07 -8.03
C VAL A 253 -23.29 -20.67 -6.87
N LEU A 254 -23.43 -19.95 -5.75
CA LEU A 254 -24.09 -20.46 -4.54
C LEU A 254 -25.58 -20.13 -4.48
N PHE A 255 -26.00 -18.98 -5.01
CA PHE A 255 -27.35 -18.42 -4.81
C PHE A 255 -28.01 -17.95 -6.11
N ASP A 256 -27.38 -18.16 -7.26
CA ASP A 256 -27.88 -17.75 -8.59
C ASP A 256 -28.12 -16.24 -8.74
N ILE A 257 -27.43 -15.43 -7.91
CA ILE A 257 -27.44 -13.96 -8.04
C ILE A 257 -26.63 -13.59 -9.30
N PRO A 258 -27.11 -12.73 -10.21
CA PRO A 258 -26.38 -12.40 -11.43
C PRO A 258 -24.97 -11.85 -11.17
N ASP A 259 -23.96 -12.42 -11.82
CA ASP A 259 -22.61 -11.86 -11.82
C ASP A 259 -22.51 -10.75 -12.88
N GLY A 260 -22.41 -9.50 -12.43
CA GLY A 260 -22.31 -8.35 -13.32
C GLY A 260 -22.04 -7.06 -12.57
N PHE A 261 -21.89 -5.97 -13.33
CA PHE A 261 -21.49 -4.65 -12.81
C PHE A 261 -22.35 -4.20 -11.63
N THR A 262 -23.67 -4.38 -11.68
CA THR A 262 -24.60 -3.99 -10.61
C THR A 262 -24.28 -4.71 -9.29
N THR A 263 -24.11 -6.03 -9.33
CA THR A 263 -23.80 -6.84 -8.14
C THR A 263 -22.45 -6.44 -7.57
N GLN A 264 -21.43 -6.31 -8.42
CA GLN A 264 -20.08 -5.91 -8.05
C GLN A 264 -20.07 -4.51 -7.41
N LEU A 265 -20.81 -3.54 -7.99
CA LEU A 265 -20.95 -2.19 -7.45
C LEU A 265 -21.62 -2.19 -6.07
N ILE A 266 -22.71 -2.96 -5.90
CA ILE A 266 -23.39 -3.08 -4.61
C ILE A 266 -22.45 -3.65 -3.53
N ILE A 267 -21.69 -4.70 -3.86
CA ILE A 267 -20.72 -5.31 -2.95
C ILE A 267 -19.66 -4.27 -2.52
N ILE A 268 -19.11 -3.52 -3.48
CA ILE A 268 -18.10 -2.49 -3.20
C ILE A 268 -18.69 -1.35 -2.35
N LEU A 269 -19.89 -0.85 -2.67
CA LEU A 269 -20.56 0.18 -1.89
C LEU A 269 -20.81 -0.29 -0.45
N PHE A 270 -21.25 -1.53 -0.28
CA PHE A 270 -21.43 -2.13 1.05
C PHE A 270 -20.10 -2.23 1.82
N ALA A 271 -19.02 -2.67 1.17
CA ALA A 271 -17.69 -2.70 1.76
C ALA A 271 -17.19 -1.31 2.17
N ILE A 272 -17.45 -0.26 1.36
CA ILE A 272 -17.13 1.13 1.68
C ILE A 272 -17.90 1.60 2.91
N VAL A 273 -19.20 1.29 3.01
CA VAL A 273 -20.02 1.65 4.18
C VAL A 273 -19.48 0.97 5.44
N LEU A 274 -19.21 -0.33 5.39
CA LEU A 274 -18.64 -1.08 6.52
C LEU A 274 -17.28 -0.53 6.94
N TYR A 275 -16.39 -0.25 5.97
CA TYR A 275 -15.10 0.35 6.23
C TYR A 275 -15.24 1.73 6.89
N THR A 276 -16.14 2.57 6.38
CA THR A 276 -16.37 3.92 6.91
C THR A 276 -16.87 3.87 8.35
N VAL A 277 -17.85 3.02 8.65
CA VAL A 277 -18.33 2.80 10.02
C VAL A 277 -17.21 2.29 10.92
N SER A 278 -16.41 1.32 10.44
CA SER A 278 -15.25 0.79 11.18
C SER A 278 -14.23 1.88 11.50
N ALA A 279 -13.87 2.71 10.51
CA ALA A 279 -12.91 3.80 10.67
C ALA A 279 -13.39 4.85 11.68
N LEU A 280 -14.69 5.19 11.68
CA LEU A 280 -15.29 6.15 12.61
C LEU A 280 -15.44 5.59 14.04
N SER A 281 -15.64 4.28 14.19
CA SER A 281 -15.90 3.62 15.48
C SER A 281 -14.66 3.35 16.35
N GLY A 282 -13.45 3.68 15.87
CA GLY A 282 -12.20 3.38 16.56
C GLY A 282 -11.58 2.07 16.07
N LEU A 283 -10.65 2.22 15.12
CA LEU A 283 -10.11 1.18 14.24
C LEU A 283 -9.43 -0.01 14.95
N ASN A 284 -8.87 0.21 16.15
CA ASN A 284 -7.85 -0.69 16.72
C ASN A 284 -8.35 -2.10 17.09
N ARG A 285 -9.57 -2.25 17.64
CA ARG A 285 -10.06 -3.59 18.06
C ARG A 285 -10.67 -4.38 16.90
N GLY A 286 -11.43 -3.73 16.03
CA GLY A 286 -12.08 -4.37 14.88
C GLY A 286 -11.07 -4.95 13.89
N MET A 287 -10.04 -4.18 13.55
CA MET A 287 -8.98 -4.65 12.66
C MET A 287 -8.22 -5.86 13.21
N GLN A 288 -7.89 -5.87 14.51
CA GLN A 288 -7.19 -6.99 15.12
C GLN A 288 -8.02 -8.27 15.10
N MET A 289 -9.31 -8.17 15.38
CA MET A 289 -10.22 -9.33 15.37
C MET A 289 -10.41 -9.88 13.95
N LEU A 290 -10.71 -9.02 12.98
CA LEU A 290 -10.88 -9.41 11.58
C LEU A 290 -9.59 -10.02 11.00
N SER A 291 -8.45 -9.40 11.28
CA SER A 291 -7.13 -9.90 10.88
C SER A 291 -6.87 -11.31 11.43
N ARG A 292 -7.17 -11.55 12.72
CA ARG A 292 -7.00 -12.88 13.33
C ARG A 292 -7.91 -13.93 12.67
N TYR A 293 -9.19 -13.63 12.45
CA TYR A 293 -10.10 -14.57 11.78
C TYR A 293 -9.69 -14.84 10.34
N ASN A 294 -9.23 -13.82 9.61
CA ASN A 294 -8.72 -13.97 8.25
C ASN A 294 -7.54 -14.95 8.20
N VAL A 295 -6.57 -14.82 9.12
CA VAL A 295 -5.42 -15.74 9.20
C VAL A 295 -5.87 -17.16 9.51
N ILE A 296 -6.78 -17.33 10.49
CA ILE A 296 -7.30 -18.67 10.85
C ILE A 296 -8.00 -19.31 9.65
N LEU A 297 -8.84 -18.55 8.95
CA LEU A 297 -9.56 -19.06 7.77
C LEU A 297 -8.60 -19.42 6.64
N ALA A 298 -7.58 -18.60 6.37
CA ALA A 298 -6.57 -18.88 5.36
C ALA A 298 -5.78 -20.16 5.67
N VAL A 299 -5.36 -20.34 6.93
CA VAL A 299 -4.65 -21.56 7.37
C VAL A 299 -5.58 -22.78 7.29
N ALA A 300 -6.83 -22.65 7.72
CA ALA A 300 -7.81 -23.73 7.63
C ALA A 300 -8.07 -24.15 6.17
N LEU A 301 -8.20 -23.20 5.26
CA LEU A 301 -8.38 -23.46 3.84
C LEU A 301 -7.14 -24.13 3.22
N MET A 302 -5.94 -23.66 3.57
CA MET A 302 -4.68 -24.29 3.13
C MET A 302 -4.60 -25.74 3.61
N ALA A 303 -4.91 -26.00 4.88
CA ALA A 303 -4.94 -27.35 5.43
C ALA A 303 -5.99 -28.22 4.73
N TYR A 304 -7.17 -27.66 4.45
CA TYR A 304 -8.21 -28.37 3.70
C TYR A 304 -7.72 -28.77 2.29
N ILE A 305 -7.14 -27.84 1.52
CA ILE A 305 -6.61 -28.12 0.18
C ILE A 305 -5.49 -29.16 0.25
N LEU A 306 -4.63 -29.10 1.26
CA LEU A 306 -3.52 -30.05 1.41
C LEU A 306 -4.00 -31.47 1.74
N LEU A 307 -5.02 -31.59 2.60
CA LEU A 307 -5.54 -32.88 3.08
C LEU A 307 -6.53 -33.53 2.11
N PHE A 308 -7.39 -32.74 1.47
CA PHE A 308 -8.45 -33.22 0.58
C PHE A 308 -8.14 -33.03 -0.91
N GLY A 309 -7.09 -32.28 -1.25
CA GLY A 309 -6.57 -32.15 -2.61
C GLY A 309 -5.53 -33.22 -2.95
N PRO A 310 -4.91 -33.16 -4.14
CA PRO A 310 -3.91 -34.13 -4.57
C PRO A 310 -2.56 -33.87 -3.88
N THR A 311 -2.43 -34.26 -2.61
CA THR A 311 -1.27 -33.96 -1.73
C THR A 311 0.07 -34.27 -2.38
N GLY A 312 0.22 -35.45 -3.01
CA GLY A 312 1.45 -35.85 -3.68
C GLY A 312 1.83 -34.93 -4.84
N PHE A 313 0.84 -34.52 -5.63
CA PHE A 313 1.05 -33.54 -6.71
C PHE A 313 1.49 -32.18 -6.15
N ILE A 314 0.82 -31.69 -5.10
CA ILE A 314 1.14 -30.39 -4.49
C ILE A 314 2.61 -30.36 -4.03
N PHE A 315 3.07 -31.37 -3.28
CA PHE A 315 4.46 -31.42 -2.82
C PHE A 315 5.46 -31.58 -3.96
N ASN A 316 5.20 -32.48 -4.91
CA ASN A 316 6.11 -32.74 -6.03
C ASN A 316 6.29 -31.49 -6.90
N VAL A 317 5.19 -30.82 -7.25
CA VAL A 317 5.24 -29.62 -8.09
C VAL A 317 5.78 -28.42 -7.32
N TYR A 318 5.55 -28.31 -6.01
CA TYR A 318 6.20 -27.28 -5.19
C TYR A 318 7.72 -27.41 -5.21
N ILE A 319 8.24 -28.61 -4.92
CA ILE A 319 9.70 -28.85 -4.89
C ILE A 319 10.30 -28.65 -6.28
N GLN A 320 9.67 -29.20 -7.32
CA GLN A 320 10.14 -29.04 -8.70
C GLN A 320 10.07 -27.59 -9.16
N GLY A 321 8.97 -26.88 -8.89
CA GLY A 321 8.81 -25.48 -9.27
C GLY A 321 9.83 -24.58 -8.59
N VAL A 322 10.12 -24.79 -7.30
CA VAL A 322 11.20 -24.07 -6.60
C VAL A 322 12.57 -24.42 -7.21
N GLY A 323 12.80 -25.69 -7.54
CA GLY A 323 14.01 -26.13 -8.24
C GLY A 323 14.19 -25.43 -9.58
N THR A 324 13.18 -25.48 -10.45
CA THR A 324 13.14 -24.81 -11.75
C THR A 324 13.33 -23.30 -11.65
N MET A 325 12.78 -22.66 -10.60
CA MET A 325 12.96 -21.23 -10.37
C MET A 325 14.44 -20.87 -10.10
N LEU A 326 15.17 -21.73 -9.39
CA LEU A 326 16.59 -21.52 -9.05
C LEU A 326 17.55 -21.97 -10.17
N ASP A 327 17.18 -23.02 -10.89
CA ASP A 327 18.02 -23.74 -11.86
C ASP A 327 17.95 -23.18 -13.29
N ASN A 328 17.51 -21.93 -13.47
CA ASN A 328 17.41 -21.29 -14.78
C ASN A 328 18.78 -21.07 -15.51
N GLY A 329 19.83 -21.80 -15.12
CA GLY A 329 21.17 -21.79 -15.72
C GLY A 329 21.34 -22.64 -16.98
N ASP A 330 20.43 -23.60 -17.26
CA ASP A 330 20.52 -24.50 -18.42
C ASP A 330 19.42 -24.22 -19.48
N LEU A 331 19.32 -22.97 -19.92
CA LEU A 331 18.54 -22.67 -21.12
C LEU A 331 19.40 -22.98 -22.36
N PRO A 332 18.91 -23.80 -23.32
CA PRO A 332 19.47 -23.79 -24.66
C PRO A 332 19.37 -22.36 -25.22
N ARG A 333 20.52 -21.86 -25.72
CA ARG A 333 20.62 -20.57 -26.40
C ARG A 333 19.77 -20.50 -27.66
#